data_AF-A0A9D2BT46-F1
#
_entry.id   AF-A0A9D2BT46-F1
#
_cell.length_a   1.000
_cell.length_b   1.000
_cell.length_c   1.000
_cell.angle_alpha   90.00
_cell.angle_beta   90.00
_cell.angle_gamma   90.00
#
_symmetry.space_group_name_H-M   'P 1'
#
loop_
_entity.id
_entity.type
_entity.pdbx_description
1 polymer ?
#
loop_
_entity_poly.entity_id
_entity_poly.type
_entity_poly.pdbx_seq_one_letter_code
_entity_poly.pdbx_strand_id
1 'polypeptide(L)'
;MKTRAKLLRGDTVELDAKIERGDGYERIILAPDCGGLYEKIDYIDVAYDLADAACGDDGYYVVPRGKNSPDDHICRFEPREDCELDMADFQMAMFGFIRDGAGFCAIVESGTFEYHLILGVKGGHYYMFARFYLGGKPMYEPMSVRFYTLSGDDADYSGIARAYRGYMLNDVGCKPIRERVADGTALEREALGYAKDSLYIRIRLAWKPVPSPIEEQTPDNEPPLHVAMTFDEVGELMRRVYDAGVKRAEFCLVGWNISGHDGRWPQHLPVEPKLGGEEGLKRLIKLSRQLGYRVTCHTNVTDSYSIADNYSPDLTRKLPDGSIAQHGCTWGGGRAKWVCPKMSYEIAKSELPKVAALGFVGPHYIDVISTIACQPCYDEKHPLNRREAAEYYNKVAQLAHELFGGFESEGGYDYTARYLDYGLYISFYNTDSEKLPALFSESVPIWQIAFHGIILSNPYTSGVNFAIKSRRHQLEVYERGARPTVYLYSRFKWDGANWMGNDDVVCTTKADLDNTVEMLAKIYRDFEPLAYLQVEYIDRHEKLSDGVYRTVYSDGSTALTDYINGSYAVTKPDGTKIEL
;
A
#
# COMPACT_ATOMS: atom_id res chain seq x y z
N MET A 1 -1.62 24.10 -22.51
CA MET A 1 -2.59 23.49 -21.57
C MET A 1 -3.97 23.77 -22.11
N LYS A 2 -4.79 22.73 -22.26
CA LYS A 2 -6.15 22.85 -22.77
C LYS A 2 -7.09 22.05 -21.90
N THR A 3 -8.25 22.62 -21.63
CA THR A 3 -9.32 21.95 -20.91
C THR A 3 -10.48 21.77 -21.86
N ARG A 4 -10.76 20.51 -22.21
CA ARG A 4 -11.74 20.16 -23.25
C ARG A 4 -12.87 19.38 -22.61
N ALA A 5 -14.11 19.77 -22.85
CA ALA A 5 -15.27 19.01 -22.42
C ALA A 5 -15.92 18.30 -23.61
N LYS A 6 -16.25 17.02 -23.42
CA LYS A 6 -17.10 16.27 -24.33
C LYS A 6 -18.55 16.47 -23.92
N LEU A 7 -19.36 17.01 -24.81
CA LEU A 7 -20.80 17.12 -24.61
C LEU A 7 -21.48 15.78 -24.84
N LEU A 8 -22.59 15.52 -24.15
CA LEU A 8 -23.41 14.31 -24.30
C LEU A 8 -23.94 14.10 -25.75
N ARG A 9 -23.91 15.15 -26.58
CA ARG A 9 -24.32 15.10 -27.99
C ARG A 9 -23.17 14.76 -28.95
N GLY A 10 -21.95 14.54 -28.43
CA GLY A 10 -20.79 14.15 -29.22
C GLY A 10 -19.86 15.30 -29.63
N ASP A 11 -20.22 16.56 -29.37
CA ASP A 11 -19.36 17.71 -29.66
C ASP A 11 -18.27 17.89 -28.58
N THR A 12 -17.10 18.42 -28.96
CA THR A 12 -16.05 18.82 -28.01
C THR A 12 -15.96 20.34 -27.97
N VAL A 13 -15.98 20.91 -26.77
CA VAL A 13 -15.83 22.35 -26.53
C VAL A 13 -14.67 22.63 -25.59
N GLU A 14 -14.06 23.81 -25.69
CA GLU A 14 -13.09 24.27 -24.70
C GLU A 14 -13.83 24.87 -23.49
N LEU A 15 -13.37 24.55 -22.28
CA LEU A 15 -13.91 25.12 -21.05
C LEU A 15 -12.97 26.19 -20.50
N ASP A 16 -13.56 27.27 -19.98
CA ASP A 16 -12.83 28.23 -19.18
C ASP A 16 -12.38 27.55 -17.87
N ALA A 17 -11.07 27.49 -17.66
CA ALA A 17 -10.46 27.01 -16.43
C ALA A 17 -9.68 28.14 -15.75
N LYS A 18 -9.70 28.17 -14.42
CA LYS A 18 -8.82 29.07 -13.67
C LYS A 18 -7.41 28.51 -13.71
N ILE A 19 -6.45 29.32 -14.15
CA ILE A 19 -5.02 28.96 -14.14
C ILE A 19 -4.33 29.76 -13.04
N GLU A 20 -3.73 29.05 -12.09
CA GLU A 20 -2.84 29.61 -11.07
C GLU A 20 -1.39 29.25 -11.40
N ARG A 21 -0.46 30.15 -11.06
CA ARG A 21 0.97 29.93 -11.26
C ARG A 21 1.68 30.13 -9.93
N GLY A 22 2.57 29.21 -9.60
CA GLY A 22 3.45 29.30 -8.44
C GLY A 22 4.90 29.03 -8.84
N ASP A 23 5.76 28.86 -7.84
CA ASP A 23 7.17 28.57 -8.06
C ASP A 23 7.33 27.18 -8.71
N GLY A 24 7.64 27.17 -10.01
CA GLY A 24 7.91 25.95 -10.78
C GLY A 24 6.69 25.13 -11.18
N TYR A 25 5.47 25.64 -10.96
CA TYR A 25 4.24 24.95 -11.37
C TYR A 25 3.16 25.85 -11.96
N GLU A 26 2.33 25.25 -12.79
CA GLU A 26 1.04 25.79 -13.21
C GLU A 26 -0.09 24.86 -12.75
N ARG A 27 -1.19 25.42 -12.24
CA ARG A 27 -2.34 24.68 -11.72
C ARG A 27 -3.59 25.05 -12.52
N ILE A 28 -4.31 24.04 -13.00
CA ILE A 28 -5.62 24.17 -13.63
C ILE A 28 -6.68 23.83 -12.60
N ILE A 29 -7.66 24.72 -12.41
CA ILE A 29 -8.79 24.51 -11.50
C ILE A 29 -10.10 24.68 -12.29
N LEU A 30 -10.98 23.69 -12.17
CA LEU A 30 -12.33 23.70 -12.71
C LEU A 30 -13.35 23.73 -11.58
N ALA A 31 -14.37 24.58 -11.73
CA ALA A 31 -15.48 24.64 -10.80
C ALA A 31 -16.28 23.32 -10.78
N PRO A 32 -16.81 22.88 -9.63
CA PRO A 32 -17.51 21.59 -9.54
C PRO A 32 -18.74 21.47 -10.47
N ASP A 33 -19.41 22.58 -10.75
CA ASP A 33 -20.58 22.67 -11.62
C ASP A 33 -20.25 22.99 -13.09
N CYS A 34 -18.96 23.18 -13.40
CA CYS A 34 -18.47 23.55 -14.73
C CYS A 34 -19.16 24.81 -15.29
N GLY A 35 -19.45 25.80 -14.45
CA GLY A 35 -20.18 27.01 -14.86
C GLY A 35 -21.64 26.73 -15.24
N GLY A 36 -22.26 25.74 -14.60
CA GLY A 36 -23.64 25.30 -14.87
C GLY A 36 -23.78 24.38 -16.09
N LEU A 37 -22.69 23.89 -16.68
CA LEU A 37 -22.71 23.01 -17.85
C LEU A 37 -22.67 21.51 -17.51
N TYR A 38 -22.51 21.14 -16.23
CA TYR A 38 -22.30 19.75 -15.81
C TYR A 38 -23.34 18.75 -16.36
N GLU A 39 -24.63 19.11 -16.46
CA GLU A 39 -25.68 18.22 -16.99
C GLU A 39 -25.55 17.93 -18.50
N LYS A 40 -24.76 18.74 -19.23
CA LYS A 40 -24.57 18.63 -20.68
C LYS A 40 -23.26 17.96 -21.06
N ILE A 41 -22.37 17.78 -20.08
CA ILE A 41 -21.01 17.28 -20.26
C ILE A 41 -20.97 15.82 -19.82
N ASP A 42 -20.38 14.97 -20.66
CA ASP A 42 -20.08 13.58 -20.34
C ASP A 42 -18.83 13.51 -19.45
N TYR A 43 -17.73 14.04 -19.97
CA TYR A 43 -16.45 14.09 -19.31
C TYR A 43 -15.64 15.34 -19.69
N ILE A 44 -14.64 15.65 -18.85
CA ILE A 44 -13.68 16.74 -19.06
C ILE A 44 -12.26 16.18 -19.12
N ASP A 45 -11.55 16.51 -20.19
CA ASP A 45 -10.13 16.21 -20.38
C ASP A 45 -9.29 17.43 -19.97
N VAL A 46 -8.33 17.21 -19.07
CA VAL A 46 -7.30 18.16 -18.69
C VAL A 46 -5.99 17.72 -19.33
N ALA A 47 -5.67 18.31 -20.48
CA ALA A 47 -4.53 17.93 -21.30
C ALA A 47 -3.44 18.99 -21.29
N TYR A 48 -2.19 18.53 -21.23
CA TYR A 48 -1.01 19.37 -21.42
C TYR A 48 -0.46 19.10 -22.82
N ASP A 49 -0.45 20.11 -23.71
CA ASP A 49 -0.07 19.90 -25.13
C ASP A 49 1.36 19.35 -25.31
N LEU A 50 2.25 19.55 -24.33
CA LEU A 50 3.59 18.94 -24.34
C LEU A 50 3.57 17.42 -24.22
N ALA A 51 2.50 16.83 -23.68
CA ALA A 51 2.38 15.39 -23.50
C ALA A 51 2.12 14.64 -24.81
N ASP A 52 2.01 15.32 -25.96
CA ASP A 52 1.92 14.67 -27.27
C ASP A 52 3.32 14.28 -27.78
N ALA A 53 3.51 13.00 -28.11
CA ALA A 53 4.78 12.46 -28.62
C ALA A 53 4.58 11.60 -29.88
N ALA A 54 5.60 11.53 -30.72
CA ALA A 54 5.63 10.64 -31.87
C ALA A 54 6.39 9.35 -31.54
N CYS A 55 6.00 8.25 -32.18
CA CYS A 55 6.79 7.02 -32.18
C CYS A 55 8.22 7.33 -32.65
N GLY A 56 9.20 6.97 -31.81
CA GLY A 56 10.63 7.22 -32.02
C GLY A 56 11.19 8.42 -31.24
N ASP A 57 10.35 9.24 -30.61
CA ASP A 57 10.81 10.33 -29.73
C ASP A 57 11.59 9.76 -28.53
N ASP A 58 12.66 10.46 -28.12
CA ASP A 58 13.43 10.08 -26.92
C ASP A 58 12.72 10.57 -25.65
N GLY A 59 11.99 9.65 -25.01
CA GLY A 59 11.19 9.96 -23.85
C GLY A 59 10.25 8.84 -23.45
N TYR A 60 9.42 9.13 -22.44
CA TYR A 60 8.43 8.20 -21.92
C TYR A 60 7.36 8.91 -21.09
N TYR A 61 6.21 8.27 -20.95
CA TYR A 61 5.27 8.57 -19.88
C TYR A 61 5.65 7.80 -18.60
N VAL A 62 5.34 8.39 -17.45
CA VAL A 62 5.34 7.74 -16.13
C VAL A 62 3.89 7.56 -15.69
N VAL A 63 3.52 6.33 -15.37
CA VAL A 63 2.15 5.93 -15.05
C VAL A 63 2.16 5.19 -13.72
N PRO A 64 1.49 5.71 -12.67
CA PRO A 64 1.45 5.00 -11.40
C PRO A 64 0.50 3.80 -11.46
N ARG A 65 0.64 2.91 -10.49
CA ARG A 65 -0.28 1.80 -10.28
C ARG A 65 -1.72 2.31 -10.11
N GLY A 66 -2.63 1.62 -10.77
CA GLY A 66 -4.07 1.83 -10.65
C GLY A 66 -4.83 0.60 -11.13
N LYS A 67 -6.15 0.70 -11.21
CA LYS A 67 -6.96 -0.35 -11.85
C LYS A 67 -6.49 -0.55 -13.30
N ASN A 68 -6.21 -1.80 -13.66
CA ASN A 68 -5.64 -2.22 -14.95
C ASN A 68 -4.15 -1.88 -15.17
N SER A 69 -3.41 -1.43 -14.15
CA SER A 69 -1.94 -1.39 -14.16
C SER A 69 -1.41 -2.11 -12.92
N PRO A 70 -0.72 -3.25 -13.10
CA PRO A 70 -0.35 -4.07 -11.95
C PRO A 70 0.76 -3.45 -11.11
N ASP A 71 1.55 -2.52 -11.66
CA ASP A 71 2.62 -1.79 -10.96
C ASP A 71 2.75 -0.34 -11.45
N ASP A 72 3.75 0.37 -10.94
CA ASP A 72 4.23 1.63 -11.49
C ASP A 72 5.08 1.37 -12.75
N HIS A 73 4.81 2.10 -13.84
CA HIS A 73 5.39 1.81 -15.14
C HIS A 73 5.89 3.05 -15.87
N ILE A 74 6.79 2.82 -16.82
CA ILE A 74 7.07 3.75 -17.91
C ILE A 74 6.61 3.20 -19.26
N CYS A 75 6.10 4.11 -20.10
CA CYS A 75 5.69 3.84 -21.48
C CYS A 75 6.62 4.63 -22.40
N ARG A 76 7.60 3.96 -23.03
CA ARG A 76 8.46 4.60 -24.04
C ARG A 76 7.71 4.74 -25.35
N PHE A 77 8.08 5.76 -26.12
CA PHE A 77 7.46 6.08 -27.41
C PHE A 77 7.95 5.14 -28.52
N GLU A 78 7.75 3.84 -28.34
CA GLU A 78 8.20 2.77 -29.24
C GLU A 78 7.10 2.43 -30.30
N PRO A 79 7.41 1.67 -31.36
CA PRO A 79 6.36 1.21 -32.27
C PRO A 79 5.34 0.30 -31.56
N ARG A 80 4.06 0.66 -31.61
CA ARG A 80 2.94 -0.10 -31.01
C ARG A 80 1.70 -0.06 -31.91
N GLU A 81 0.85 -1.07 -31.77
CA GLU A 81 -0.48 -1.05 -32.38
C GLU A 81 -1.38 -0.03 -31.69
N ASP A 82 -2.34 0.51 -32.44
CA ASP A 82 -3.32 1.47 -31.92
C ASP A 82 -4.05 0.88 -30.71
N CYS A 83 -3.94 1.56 -29.57
CA CYS A 83 -4.60 1.18 -28.34
C CYS A 83 -4.79 2.38 -27.41
N GLU A 84 -5.74 2.26 -26.49
CA GLU A 84 -6.04 3.24 -25.45
C GLU A 84 -6.33 2.47 -24.16
N LEU A 85 -5.79 2.95 -23.04
CA LEU A 85 -6.22 2.53 -21.72
C LEU A 85 -6.93 3.67 -21.02
N ASP A 86 -8.02 3.30 -20.38
CA ASP A 86 -8.75 4.12 -19.43
C ASP A 86 -8.54 3.51 -18.04
N MET A 87 -7.76 4.21 -17.21
CA MET A 87 -7.32 3.74 -15.90
C MET A 87 -7.93 4.58 -14.78
N ALA A 88 -8.23 3.95 -13.64
CA ALA A 88 -8.84 4.60 -12.47
C ALA A 88 -8.23 4.03 -11.18
N ASP A 89 -8.69 4.50 -10.01
CA ASP A 89 -8.31 3.97 -8.68
C ASP A 89 -6.78 3.89 -8.50
N PHE A 90 -6.10 5.03 -8.64
CA PHE A 90 -4.64 5.10 -8.56
C PHE A 90 -4.13 5.07 -7.13
N GLN A 91 -2.99 4.40 -6.92
CA GLN A 91 -2.28 4.41 -5.64
C GLN A 91 -1.62 5.75 -5.36
N MET A 92 -1.19 6.45 -6.41
CA MET A 92 -0.65 7.80 -6.37
C MET A 92 -1.43 8.68 -7.35
N ALA A 93 -1.95 9.81 -6.88
CA ALA A 93 -2.72 10.75 -7.68
C ALA A 93 -1.83 11.62 -8.60
N MET A 94 -0.96 10.98 -9.39
CA MET A 94 0.02 11.64 -10.25
C MET A 94 0.21 10.94 -11.59
N PHE A 95 0.88 11.59 -12.53
CA PHE A 95 1.42 10.99 -13.74
C PHE A 95 2.53 11.90 -14.27
N GLY A 96 3.31 11.45 -15.25
CA GLY A 96 4.38 12.28 -15.76
C GLY A 96 4.77 12.02 -17.20
N PHE A 97 5.53 12.96 -17.74
CA PHE A 97 5.99 12.95 -19.11
C PHE A 97 7.43 13.46 -19.15
N ILE A 98 8.30 12.75 -19.84
CA ILE A 98 9.68 13.14 -20.12
C ILE A 98 9.90 13.05 -21.63
N ARG A 99 10.49 14.08 -22.23
CA ARG A 99 11.04 14.06 -23.60
C ARG A 99 12.16 15.08 -23.74
N ASP A 100 13.23 14.72 -24.44
CA ASP A 100 14.34 15.63 -24.79
C ASP A 100 14.95 16.39 -23.59
N GLY A 101 15.10 15.72 -22.43
CA GLY A 101 15.71 16.31 -21.23
C GLY A 101 14.83 17.35 -20.50
N ALA A 102 13.54 17.38 -20.81
CA ALA A 102 12.53 18.17 -20.11
C ALA A 102 11.26 17.34 -19.89
N GLY A 103 10.38 17.82 -19.02
CA GLY A 103 9.15 17.10 -18.73
C GLY A 103 8.30 17.76 -17.67
N PHE A 104 7.37 16.99 -17.13
CA PHE A 104 6.59 17.41 -15.98
C PHE A 104 6.14 16.24 -15.09
N CYS A 105 5.87 16.56 -13.83
CA CYS A 105 5.03 15.78 -12.94
C CYS A 105 3.66 16.46 -12.83
N ALA A 106 2.59 15.75 -13.21
CA ALA A 106 1.22 16.19 -13.04
C ALA A 106 0.64 15.54 -11.79
N ILE A 107 0.05 16.34 -10.91
CA ILE A 107 -0.56 15.91 -9.66
C ILE A 107 -2.03 16.31 -9.68
N VAL A 108 -2.92 15.32 -9.52
CA VAL A 108 -4.34 15.58 -9.33
C VAL A 108 -4.53 15.89 -7.84
N GLU A 109 -4.81 17.15 -7.51
CA GLU A 109 -4.91 17.61 -6.11
C GLU A 109 -6.33 17.51 -5.56
N SER A 110 -7.31 17.62 -6.46
CA SER A 110 -8.74 17.58 -6.13
C SER A 110 -9.50 16.94 -7.29
N GLY A 111 -10.55 16.17 -6.97
CA GLY A 111 -11.14 15.17 -7.86
C GLY A 111 -10.34 13.86 -7.91
N THR A 112 -9.42 13.62 -6.97
CA THR A 112 -8.46 12.49 -7.00
C THR A 112 -9.12 11.11 -7.05
N PHE A 113 -10.35 10.99 -6.57
CA PHE A 113 -11.09 9.73 -6.54
C PHE A 113 -12.03 9.54 -7.73
N GLU A 114 -12.19 10.57 -8.55
CA GLU A 114 -13.11 10.60 -9.70
C GLU A 114 -12.37 10.80 -11.03
N TYR A 115 -11.04 10.98 -10.99
CA TYR A 115 -10.24 11.10 -12.20
C TYR A 115 -9.86 9.73 -12.75
N HIS A 116 -9.74 9.71 -14.05
CA HIS A 116 -9.17 8.65 -14.84
C HIS A 116 -7.92 9.16 -15.58
N LEU A 117 -6.95 8.28 -15.81
CA LEU A 117 -5.82 8.57 -16.70
C LEU A 117 -6.09 7.89 -18.03
N ILE A 118 -6.16 8.71 -19.08
CA ILE A 118 -6.24 8.21 -20.44
C ILE A 118 -4.84 8.24 -21.01
N LEU A 119 -4.35 7.10 -21.50
CA LEU A 119 -3.14 7.07 -22.34
C LEU A 119 -3.34 6.13 -23.52
N GLY A 120 -2.72 6.45 -24.64
CA GLY A 120 -2.80 5.61 -25.82
C GLY A 120 -1.84 6.00 -26.90
N VAL A 121 -1.87 5.19 -27.97
CA VAL A 121 -1.18 5.43 -29.22
C VAL A 121 -2.20 5.30 -30.36
N LYS A 122 -2.17 6.25 -31.30
CA LYS A 122 -3.02 6.22 -32.48
C LYS A 122 -2.26 6.72 -33.70
N GLY A 123 -2.14 5.87 -34.72
CA GLY A 123 -1.37 6.19 -35.92
C GLY A 123 0.09 6.55 -35.61
N GLY A 124 0.68 5.94 -34.57
CA GLY A 124 2.03 6.24 -34.10
C GLY A 124 2.17 7.52 -33.26
N HIS A 125 1.06 8.17 -32.87
CA HIS A 125 1.05 9.32 -31.97
C HIS A 125 0.59 8.92 -30.58
N TYR A 126 1.43 9.21 -29.60
CA TYR A 126 1.19 9.00 -28.18
C TYR A 126 0.50 10.21 -27.55
N TYR A 127 -0.45 9.93 -26.65
CA TYR A 127 -1.14 10.95 -25.85
C TYR A 127 -1.39 10.45 -24.43
N MET A 128 -1.39 11.38 -23.47
CA MET A 128 -1.77 11.11 -22.07
C MET A 128 -2.40 12.33 -21.41
N PHE A 129 -3.51 12.16 -20.69
CA PHE A 129 -4.20 13.24 -19.96
C PHE A 129 -5.13 12.73 -18.86
N ALA A 130 -5.46 13.59 -17.90
CA ALA A 130 -6.48 13.31 -16.89
C ALA A 130 -7.89 13.55 -17.45
N ARG A 131 -8.83 12.66 -17.14
CA ARG A 131 -10.25 12.75 -17.49
C ARG A 131 -11.12 12.69 -16.23
N PHE A 132 -12.10 13.57 -16.12
CA PHE A 132 -13.10 13.55 -15.05
C PHE A 132 -14.48 13.24 -15.66
N TYR A 133 -15.12 12.16 -15.22
CA TYR A 133 -16.48 11.81 -15.61
C TYR A 133 -17.49 12.48 -14.67
N LEU A 134 -18.47 13.23 -15.21
CA LEU A 134 -19.39 14.01 -14.37
C LEU A 134 -20.68 13.25 -14.02
N GLY A 135 -21.08 12.27 -14.84
CA GLY A 135 -22.27 11.46 -14.57
C GLY A 135 -23.57 12.26 -14.42
N GLY A 136 -23.64 13.45 -15.02
CA GLY A 136 -24.80 14.35 -14.97
C GLY A 136 -25.03 15.04 -13.62
N LYS A 137 -24.06 15.04 -12.71
CA LYS A 137 -24.12 15.74 -11.41
C LYS A 137 -22.90 16.66 -11.25
N PRO A 138 -22.99 17.73 -10.44
CA PRO A 138 -21.80 18.48 -10.11
C PRO A 138 -20.86 17.60 -9.27
N MET A 139 -19.56 17.82 -9.43
CA MET A 139 -18.57 17.19 -8.55
C MET A 139 -18.76 17.69 -7.12
N TYR A 140 -18.44 16.86 -6.12
CA TYR A 140 -18.52 17.27 -4.71
C TYR A 140 -17.36 18.18 -4.28
N GLU A 141 -16.34 18.34 -5.12
CA GLU A 141 -15.19 19.22 -4.94
C GLU A 141 -14.73 19.78 -6.31
N PRO A 142 -13.95 20.88 -6.33
CA PRO A 142 -13.33 21.35 -7.58
C PRO A 142 -12.43 20.27 -8.19
N MET A 143 -12.22 20.30 -9.50
CA MET A 143 -11.21 19.44 -10.14
C MET A 143 -9.93 20.24 -10.31
N SER A 144 -8.79 19.73 -9.81
CA SER A 144 -7.51 20.44 -9.88
C SER A 144 -6.37 19.53 -10.32
N VAL A 145 -5.60 19.98 -11.31
CA VAL A 145 -4.36 19.33 -11.75
C VAL A 145 -3.23 20.35 -11.72
N ARG A 146 -2.18 20.05 -10.96
CA ARG A 146 -0.95 20.84 -10.83
C ARG A 146 0.16 20.22 -11.68
N PHE A 147 0.79 20.98 -12.55
CA PHE A 147 1.89 20.55 -13.41
C PHE A 147 3.19 21.20 -12.95
N TYR A 148 4.11 20.38 -12.43
CA TYR A 148 5.47 20.76 -12.08
C TYR A 148 6.41 20.52 -13.23
N THR A 149 7.08 21.57 -13.71
CA THR A 149 8.05 21.45 -14.79
C THR A 149 9.35 20.82 -14.28
N LEU A 150 9.92 19.92 -15.08
CA LEU A 150 11.19 19.25 -14.83
C LEU A 150 12.16 19.54 -15.99
N SER A 151 13.45 19.65 -15.68
CA SER A 151 14.49 19.95 -16.66
C SER A 151 15.85 19.42 -16.22
N GLY A 152 16.74 19.14 -17.17
CA GLY A 152 18.11 18.73 -16.87
C GLY A 152 18.15 17.38 -16.16
N ASP A 153 18.96 17.25 -15.11
CA ASP A 153 19.13 16.00 -14.37
C ASP A 153 17.87 15.55 -13.61
N ASP A 154 16.90 16.45 -13.41
CA ASP A 154 15.58 16.14 -12.82
C ASP A 154 14.55 15.68 -13.86
N ALA A 155 14.87 15.74 -15.16
CA ALA A 155 13.97 15.27 -16.23
C ALA A 155 14.06 13.75 -16.41
N ASP A 156 13.78 13.02 -15.33
CA ASP A 156 13.65 11.56 -15.33
C ASP A 156 12.49 11.11 -14.41
N TYR A 157 12.18 9.81 -14.41
CA TYR A 157 11.12 9.27 -13.54
C TYR A 157 11.44 9.42 -12.04
N SER A 158 12.71 9.52 -11.66
CA SER A 158 13.08 9.80 -10.28
C SER A 158 12.74 11.25 -9.92
N GLY A 159 12.96 12.21 -10.80
CA GLY A 159 12.56 13.60 -10.63
C GLY A 159 11.06 13.79 -10.55
N ILE A 160 10.28 13.06 -11.36
CA ILE A 160 8.81 13.03 -11.26
C ILE A 160 8.38 12.53 -9.88
N ALA A 161 8.95 11.42 -9.41
CA ALA A 161 8.65 10.86 -8.08
C ALA A 161 9.09 11.78 -6.94
N ARG A 162 10.24 12.46 -7.05
CA ARG A 162 10.71 13.47 -6.08
C ARG A 162 9.78 14.69 -6.05
N ALA A 163 9.28 15.16 -7.19
CA ALA A 163 8.28 16.23 -7.25
C ALA A 163 6.99 15.80 -6.51
N TYR A 164 6.55 14.56 -6.71
CA TYR A 164 5.41 14.01 -5.97
C TYR A 164 5.67 13.91 -4.47
N ARG A 165 6.85 13.43 -4.05
CA ARG A 165 7.28 13.43 -2.65
C ARG A 165 7.23 14.84 -2.04
N GLY A 166 7.71 15.84 -2.79
CA GLY A 166 7.65 17.23 -2.38
C GLY A 166 6.22 17.70 -2.09
N TYR A 167 5.27 17.36 -2.96
CA TYR A 167 3.85 17.62 -2.73
C TYR A 167 3.31 16.89 -1.49
N MET A 168 3.65 15.61 -1.31
CA MET A 168 3.21 14.84 -0.13
C MET A 168 3.73 15.46 1.18
N LEU A 169 4.98 15.93 1.20
CA LEU A 169 5.58 16.57 2.37
C LEU A 169 5.01 17.97 2.64
N ASN A 170 4.96 18.82 1.61
CA ASN A 170 4.69 20.25 1.77
C ASN A 170 3.20 20.59 1.77
N ASP A 171 2.39 19.88 0.99
CA ASP A 171 0.97 20.19 0.78
C ASP A 171 0.04 19.21 1.52
N VAL A 172 0.35 17.91 1.50
CA VAL A 172 -0.45 16.88 2.20
C VAL A 172 -0.09 16.79 3.68
N GLY A 173 1.14 17.16 4.04
CA GLY A 173 1.64 17.14 5.41
C GLY A 173 2.11 15.77 5.89
N CYS A 174 2.58 14.92 4.97
CA CYS A 174 3.37 13.74 5.33
C CYS A 174 4.63 14.16 6.07
N LYS A 175 5.04 13.34 7.03
CA LYS A 175 6.25 13.60 7.83
C LYS A 175 7.25 12.45 7.69
N PRO A 176 8.54 12.74 7.46
CA PRO A 176 9.56 11.69 7.35
C PRO A 176 9.67 10.91 8.66
N ILE A 177 10.03 9.63 8.57
CA ILE A 177 10.23 8.76 9.75
C ILE A 177 11.26 9.39 10.70
N ARG A 178 12.32 10.01 10.16
CA ARG A 178 13.34 10.69 10.96
C ARG A 178 12.76 11.81 11.83
N GLU A 179 11.87 12.64 11.27
CA GLU A 179 11.20 13.71 12.02
C GLU A 179 10.26 13.12 13.08
N ARG A 180 9.46 12.11 12.71
CA ARG A 180 8.50 11.48 13.62
C ARG A 180 9.17 10.77 14.79
N VAL A 181 10.32 10.12 14.56
CA VAL A 181 11.12 9.50 15.62
C VAL A 181 11.82 10.55 16.51
N ALA A 182 12.11 11.75 16.01
CA ALA A 182 12.69 12.82 16.81
C ALA A 182 11.64 13.59 17.64
N ASP A 183 10.56 14.03 16.97
CA ASP A 183 9.64 15.04 17.48
C ASP A 183 8.23 14.51 17.75
N GLY A 184 7.96 13.24 17.42
CA GLY A 184 6.67 12.59 17.63
C GLY A 184 6.31 12.36 19.09
N THR A 185 5.13 11.77 19.32
CA THR A 185 4.68 11.41 20.67
C THR A 185 5.61 10.36 21.30
N ALA A 186 5.61 10.24 22.63
CA ALA A 186 6.45 9.22 23.29
C ALA A 186 6.18 7.80 22.78
N LEU A 187 4.90 7.48 22.52
CA LEU A 187 4.48 6.18 22.01
C LEU A 187 4.89 5.99 20.54
N GLU A 188 4.75 7.03 19.72
CA GLU A 188 5.20 7.02 18.32
C GLU A 188 6.72 6.83 18.20
N ARG A 189 7.50 7.57 19.00
CA ARG A 189 8.96 7.41 19.04
C ARG A 189 9.39 6.02 19.48
N GLU A 190 8.68 5.42 20.44
CA GLU A 190 8.95 4.04 20.87
C GLU A 190 8.61 3.04 19.76
N ALA A 191 7.42 3.14 19.17
CA ALA A 191 6.91 2.22 18.17
C ALA A 191 7.71 2.31 16.86
N LEU A 192 7.68 3.47 16.20
CA LEU A 192 8.30 3.68 14.90
C LEU A 192 9.84 3.67 14.98
N GLY A 193 10.39 4.19 16.08
CA GLY A 193 11.84 4.16 16.32
C GLY A 193 12.38 2.74 16.46
N TYR A 194 11.57 1.79 16.94
CA TYR A 194 11.90 0.37 16.95
C TYR A 194 11.66 -0.30 15.59
N ALA A 195 10.50 -0.04 14.96
CA ALA A 195 10.08 -0.70 13.72
C ALA A 195 11.09 -0.53 12.57
N LYS A 196 11.63 0.69 12.39
CA LYS A 196 12.61 0.98 11.32
C LYS A 196 13.89 0.13 11.37
N ASP A 197 14.27 -0.35 12.56
CA ASP A 197 15.50 -1.13 12.79
C ASP A 197 15.21 -2.63 12.97
N SER A 198 13.97 -3.07 12.71
CA SER A 198 13.50 -4.39 13.09
C SER A 198 13.06 -5.23 11.90
N LEU A 199 13.39 -6.52 11.94
CA LEU A 199 12.77 -7.51 11.07
C LEU A 199 11.25 -7.56 11.33
N TYR A 200 10.43 -7.58 10.28
CA TYR A 200 8.98 -7.76 10.42
C TYR A 200 8.63 -9.25 10.29
N ILE A 201 8.12 -9.83 11.39
CA ILE A 201 7.74 -11.24 11.48
C ILE A 201 6.23 -11.32 11.73
N ARG A 202 5.47 -11.63 10.69
CA ARG A 202 4.03 -11.84 10.76
C ARG A 202 3.74 -13.32 10.95
N ILE A 203 2.77 -13.68 11.79
CA ILE A 203 2.44 -15.08 12.09
C ILE A 203 0.93 -15.28 12.04
N ARG A 204 0.46 -16.16 11.16
CA ARG A 204 -0.94 -16.59 11.14
C ARG A 204 -1.14 -17.75 12.11
N LEU A 205 -1.81 -17.46 13.23
CA LEU A 205 -1.98 -18.37 14.36
C LEU A 205 -3.12 -19.35 14.14
N ALA A 206 -4.26 -18.86 13.65
CA ALA A 206 -5.44 -19.68 13.40
C ALA A 206 -6.34 -19.11 12.31
N TRP A 207 -7.05 -19.99 11.60
CA TRP A 207 -8.04 -19.62 10.58
C TRP A 207 -9.05 -20.74 10.31
N LYS A 208 -10.21 -20.36 9.78
CA LYS A 208 -11.19 -21.28 9.18
C LYS A 208 -10.91 -21.44 7.68
N PRO A 209 -11.45 -22.47 7.00
CA PRO A 209 -11.39 -22.60 5.54
C PRO A 209 -11.54 -21.28 4.77
N VAL A 210 -10.64 -21.06 3.81
CA VAL A 210 -10.73 -19.94 2.86
C VAL A 210 -10.54 -20.49 1.44
N PRO A 211 -11.51 -20.34 0.53
CA PRO A 211 -12.84 -19.78 0.75
C PRO A 211 -13.66 -20.61 1.76
N SER A 212 -14.50 -19.95 2.55
CA SER A 212 -15.38 -20.67 3.47
C SER A 212 -16.48 -21.42 2.71
N PRO A 213 -16.77 -22.68 3.07
CA PRO A 213 -17.89 -23.42 2.48
C PRO A 213 -19.26 -22.89 2.93
N ILE A 214 -19.31 -21.99 3.92
CA ILE A 214 -20.55 -21.46 4.49
C ILE A 214 -20.49 -19.94 4.49
N GLU A 215 -21.36 -19.33 3.68
CA GLU A 215 -21.44 -17.88 3.51
C GLU A 215 -21.97 -17.16 4.75
N GLU A 216 -23.02 -17.68 5.37
CA GLU A 216 -23.64 -17.10 6.57
C GLU A 216 -23.50 -18.09 7.72
N GLN A 217 -22.58 -17.78 8.62
CA GLN A 217 -22.21 -18.67 9.72
C GLN A 217 -22.99 -18.34 10.99
N THR A 218 -23.12 -19.34 11.86
CA THR A 218 -23.69 -19.29 13.19
C THR A 218 -22.76 -20.08 14.12
N PRO A 219 -22.88 -19.94 15.46
CA PRO A 219 -22.11 -20.77 16.38
C PRO A 219 -22.27 -22.29 16.15
N ASP A 220 -23.41 -22.72 15.60
CA ASP A 220 -23.72 -24.14 15.38
C ASP A 220 -23.16 -24.70 14.05
N ASN A 221 -22.88 -23.84 13.06
CA ASN A 221 -22.48 -24.27 11.73
C ASN A 221 -21.12 -23.73 11.26
N GLU A 222 -20.44 -22.86 12.02
CA GLU A 222 -19.15 -22.34 11.57
C GLU A 222 -18.13 -23.47 11.37
N PRO A 223 -17.31 -23.42 10.30
CA PRO A 223 -16.31 -24.45 10.06
C PRO A 223 -15.29 -24.58 11.20
N PRO A 224 -14.67 -25.76 11.37
CA PRO A 224 -13.68 -25.97 12.42
C PRO A 224 -12.48 -25.04 12.24
N LEU A 225 -12.04 -24.45 13.35
CA LEU A 225 -10.84 -23.63 13.41
C LEU A 225 -9.59 -24.50 13.29
N HIS A 226 -8.72 -24.19 12.32
CA HIS A 226 -7.35 -24.69 12.27
C HIS A 226 -6.46 -23.80 13.15
N VAL A 227 -5.70 -24.42 14.06
CA VAL A 227 -4.69 -23.74 14.88
C VAL A 227 -3.32 -24.19 14.39
N ALA A 228 -2.56 -23.26 13.83
CA ALA A 228 -1.21 -23.49 13.34
C ALA A 228 -0.14 -23.28 14.42
N MET A 229 -0.36 -22.31 15.31
CA MET A 229 0.59 -21.98 16.37
C MET A 229 -0.11 -21.29 17.55
N THR A 230 0.15 -21.76 18.77
CA THR A 230 -0.34 -21.20 20.04
C THR A 230 0.57 -20.07 20.54
N PHE A 231 0.10 -19.27 21.51
CA PHE A 231 0.93 -18.20 22.09
C PHE A 231 2.19 -18.73 22.79
N ASP A 232 2.13 -19.92 23.41
CA ASP A 232 3.29 -20.52 24.08
C ASP A 232 4.34 -20.98 23.04
N GLU A 233 3.92 -21.50 21.88
CA GLU A 233 4.81 -21.85 20.76
C GLU A 233 5.44 -20.62 20.11
N VAL A 234 4.69 -19.53 19.94
CA VAL A 234 5.26 -18.24 19.49
C VAL A 234 6.32 -17.75 20.49
N GLY A 235 6.07 -17.94 21.80
CA GLY A 235 7.04 -17.62 22.83
C GLY A 235 8.34 -18.44 22.71
N GLU A 236 8.24 -19.71 22.34
CA GLU A 236 9.41 -20.54 22.06
C GLU A 236 10.17 -20.08 20.82
N LEU A 237 9.46 -19.76 19.74
CA LEU A 237 10.06 -19.16 18.54
C LEU A 237 10.82 -17.87 18.90
N MET A 238 10.24 -16.96 19.70
CA MET A 238 10.91 -15.72 20.12
C MET A 238 12.22 -15.99 20.87
N ARG A 239 12.25 -16.96 21.80
CA ARG A 239 13.50 -17.31 22.51
C ARG A 239 14.56 -17.85 21.56
N ARG A 240 14.17 -18.77 20.67
CA ARG A 240 15.06 -19.37 19.68
C ARG A 240 15.64 -18.33 18.71
N VAL A 241 14.81 -17.38 18.27
CA VAL A 241 15.20 -16.27 17.39
C VAL A 241 16.16 -15.32 18.12
N TYR A 242 15.91 -15.02 19.39
CA TYR A 242 16.81 -14.22 20.23
C TYR A 242 18.18 -14.88 20.44
N ASP A 243 18.18 -16.18 20.75
CA ASP A 243 19.39 -16.98 20.96
C ASP A 243 20.20 -17.13 19.66
N ALA A 244 19.54 -17.13 18.51
CA ALA A 244 20.17 -17.12 17.18
C ALA A 244 20.76 -15.76 16.77
N GLY A 245 20.62 -14.73 17.61
CA GLY A 245 21.27 -13.43 17.45
C GLY A 245 20.41 -12.34 16.82
N VAL A 246 19.13 -12.58 16.55
CA VAL A 246 18.22 -11.54 16.04
C VAL A 246 17.87 -10.59 17.19
N LYS A 247 18.49 -9.41 17.25
CA LYS A 247 18.30 -8.48 18.38
C LYS A 247 17.08 -7.57 18.25
N ARG A 248 16.57 -7.40 17.03
CA ARG A 248 15.42 -6.55 16.76
C ARG A 248 14.43 -7.22 15.81
N ALA A 249 13.22 -7.45 16.32
CA ALA A 249 12.13 -8.03 15.57
C ALA A 249 10.78 -7.54 16.12
N GLU A 250 9.87 -7.27 15.20
CA GLU A 250 8.47 -6.96 15.47
C GLU A 250 7.62 -8.15 15.04
N PHE A 251 6.81 -8.65 15.97
CA PHE A 251 5.95 -9.80 15.75
C PHE A 251 4.49 -9.34 15.59
N CYS A 252 3.93 -9.52 14.40
CA CYS A 252 2.51 -9.23 14.14
C CYS A 252 1.68 -10.53 14.20
N LEU A 253 0.79 -10.62 15.19
CA LEU A 253 -0.06 -11.79 15.40
C LEU A 253 -1.35 -11.71 14.57
N VAL A 254 -1.60 -12.70 13.72
CA VAL A 254 -2.76 -12.77 12.83
C VAL A 254 -3.67 -13.92 13.23
N GLY A 255 -4.98 -13.65 13.34
CA GLY A 255 -5.95 -14.64 13.81
C GLY A 255 -5.80 -14.98 15.28
N TRP A 256 -5.44 -13.99 16.10
CA TRP A 256 -5.31 -14.10 17.56
C TRP A 256 -6.66 -14.07 18.29
N ASN A 257 -7.69 -13.52 17.63
CA ASN A 257 -9.04 -13.33 18.16
C ASN A 257 -9.95 -14.52 17.84
N ILE A 258 -11.12 -14.52 18.49
CA ILE A 258 -12.14 -15.58 18.38
C ILE A 258 -12.41 -16.03 16.94
N SER A 259 -12.36 -17.34 16.72
CA SER A 259 -12.50 -18.00 15.41
C SER A 259 -11.44 -17.61 14.36
N GLY A 260 -10.31 -17.04 14.79
CA GLY A 260 -9.11 -16.83 13.97
C GLY A 260 -9.23 -15.75 12.90
N HIS A 261 -8.28 -15.76 11.98
CA HIS A 261 -8.16 -14.75 10.94
C HIS A 261 -9.39 -14.73 10.03
N ASP A 262 -9.88 -13.51 9.77
CA ASP A 262 -11.14 -13.22 9.09
C ASP A 262 -12.33 -13.97 9.66
N GLY A 263 -12.28 -14.34 10.94
CA GLY A 263 -13.24 -15.25 11.55
C GLY A 263 -14.59 -14.62 11.88
N ARG A 264 -14.60 -13.44 12.53
CA ARG A 264 -15.80 -12.79 13.08
C ARG A 264 -15.74 -11.26 13.14
N TRP A 265 -15.02 -10.55 12.27
CA TRP A 265 -15.06 -9.08 12.26
C TRP A 265 -16.52 -8.55 12.19
N PRO A 266 -16.91 -7.48 12.90
CA PRO A 266 -16.06 -6.59 13.70
C PRO A 266 -15.88 -7.01 15.17
N GLN A 267 -16.17 -8.28 15.53
CA GLN A 267 -15.92 -8.82 16.85
C GLN A 267 -14.41 -9.09 17.04
N HIS A 268 -13.73 -8.20 17.75
CA HIS A 268 -12.29 -8.33 18.01
C HIS A 268 -11.97 -9.21 19.22
N LEU A 269 -12.91 -9.33 20.15
CA LEU A 269 -12.77 -10.06 21.40
C LEU A 269 -13.87 -11.12 21.56
N PRO A 270 -13.61 -12.21 22.30
CA PRO A 270 -12.43 -12.48 23.13
C PRO A 270 -11.19 -12.93 22.33
N VAL A 271 -10.03 -12.98 23.00
CA VAL A 271 -8.84 -13.69 22.51
C VAL A 271 -9.17 -15.18 22.39
N GLU A 272 -8.75 -15.84 21.29
CA GLU A 272 -9.11 -17.22 20.99
C GLU A 272 -8.63 -18.19 22.10
N PRO A 273 -9.54 -18.89 22.80
CA PRO A 273 -9.18 -19.83 23.86
C PRO A 273 -8.24 -20.93 23.40
N LYS A 274 -8.37 -21.43 22.16
CA LYS A 274 -7.51 -22.50 21.63
C LYS A 274 -6.05 -22.07 21.44
N LEU A 275 -5.75 -20.78 21.41
CA LEU A 275 -4.38 -20.25 21.35
C LEU A 275 -3.74 -20.08 22.74
N GLY A 276 -4.53 -20.27 23.81
CA GLY A 276 -4.15 -20.00 25.19
C GLY A 276 -4.93 -18.84 25.84
N GLY A 277 -5.86 -18.23 25.10
CA GLY A 277 -6.70 -17.13 25.59
C GLY A 277 -5.93 -15.89 26.01
N GLU A 278 -6.62 -14.96 26.67
CA GLU A 278 -6.05 -13.67 27.07
C GLU A 278 -4.83 -13.82 28.01
N GLU A 279 -4.85 -14.80 28.90
CA GLU A 279 -3.72 -15.06 29.80
C GLU A 279 -2.50 -15.57 29.04
N GLY A 280 -2.68 -16.41 28.02
CA GLY A 280 -1.60 -16.83 27.12
C GLY A 280 -0.99 -15.66 26.36
N LEU A 281 -1.85 -14.79 25.81
CA LEU A 281 -1.41 -13.58 25.10
C LEU A 281 -0.63 -12.63 26.02
N LYS A 282 -1.12 -12.36 27.24
CA LYS A 282 -0.41 -11.51 28.21
C LYS A 282 0.95 -12.07 28.61
N ARG A 283 1.08 -13.41 28.76
CA ARG A 283 2.38 -14.05 28.99
C ARG A 283 3.34 -13.85 27.81
N LEU A 284 2.84 -13.98 26.57
CA LEU A 284 3.62 -13.75 25.36
C LEU A 284 4.10 -12.29 25.25
N ILE A 285 3.21 -11.31 25.49
CA ILE A 285 3.56 -9.88 25.49
C ILE A 285 4.59 -9.56 26.58
N LYS A 286 4.47 -10.18 27.76
CA LYS A 286 5.48 -10.03 28.82
C LYS A 286 6.83 -10.61 28.39
N LEU A 287 6.85 -11.79 27.79
CA LEU A 287 8.07 -12.43 27.29
C LEU A 287 8.74 -11.61 26.18
N SER A 288 7.96 -11.09 25.23
CA SER A 288 8.52 -10.27 24.14
C SER A 288 9.23 -9.03 24.69
N ARG A 289 8.64 -8.35 25.67
CA ARG A 289 9.27 -7.21 26.37
C ARG A 289 10.55 -7.61 27.10
N GLN A 290 10.59 -8.81 27.72
CA GLN A 290 11.80 -9.32 28.38
C GLN A 290 12.93 -9.61 27.39
N LEU A 291 12.60 -10.05 26.17
CA LEU A 291 13.56 -10.28 25.08
C LEU A 291 13.91 -9.00 24.30
N GLY A 292 13.20 -7.90 24.54
CA GLY A 292 13.39 -6.63 23.85
C GLY A 292 12.67 -6.53 22.50
N TYR A 293 11.73 -7.42 22.20
CA TYR A 293 10.90 -7.40 20.99
C TYR A 293 9.66 -6.51 21.13
N ARG A 294 9.01 -6.23 19.99
CA ARG A 294 7.68 -5.63 19.91
C ARG A 294 6.68 -6.65 19.39
N VAL A 295 5.44 -6.56 19.89
CA VAL A 295 4.34 -7.42 19.47
C VAL A 295 3.16 -6.52 19.14
N THR A 296 2.66 -6.69 17.94
CA THR A 296 1.45 -6.06 17.40
C THR A 296 0.48 -7.16 16.97
N CYS A 297 -0.69 -6.78 16.48
CA CYS A 297 -1.63 -7.75 15.95
C CYS A 297 -2.39 -7.20 14.75
N HIS A 298 -2.99 -8.12 13.99
CA HIS A 298 -3.90 -7.85 12.90
C HIS A 298 -5.31 -7.63 13.44
N THR A 299 -5.91 -6.51 13.05
CA THR A 299 -7.32 -6.19 13.25
C THR A 299 -7.95 -5.80 11.92
N ASN A 300 -9.27 -5.69 11.88
CA ASN A 300 -10.00 -5.26 10.70
C ASN A 300 -11.29 -4.53 11.13
N VAL A 301 -11.52 -3.38 10.53
CA VAL A 301 -12.71 -2.55 10.75
C VAL A 301 -13.46 -2.26 9.44
N THR A 302 -13.10 -2.94 8.36
CA THR A 302 -13.72 -2.82 7.03
C THR A 302 -14.71 -3.95 6.73
N ASP A 303 -14.58 -5.07 7.44
CA ASP A 303 -15.34 -6.29 7.21
C ASP A 303 -16.39 -6.48 8.31
N SER A 304 -17.55 -7.01 7.92
CA SER A 304 -18.61 -7.38 8.85
C SER A 304 -19.22 -8.72 8.47
N TYR A 305 -19.17 -9.68 9.40
CA TYR A 305 -19.75 -11.01 9.28
C TYR A 305 -20.99 -11.12 10.19
N SER A 306 -22.02 -11.81 9.72
CA SER A 306 -23.29 -11.99 10.44
C SER A 306 -23.17 -12.79 11.75
N ILE A 307 -22.12 -13.61 11.86
CA ILE A 307 -21.80 -14.39 13.07
C ILE A 307 -21.22 -13.54 14.20
N ALA A 308 -20.73 -12.33 13.91
CA ALA A 308 -20.13 -11.46 14.92
C ALA A 308 -21.19 -11.07 15.98
N ASP A 309 -20.82 -11.12 17.26
CA ASP A 309 -21.75 -10.77 18.35
C ASP A 309 -22.20 -9.29 18.33
N ASN A 310 -21.39 -8.43 17.71
CA ASN A 310 -21.63 -7.02 17.50
C ASN A 310 -22.01 -6.70 16.04
N TYR A 311 -22.45 -7.70 15.26
CA TYR A 311 -22.98 -7.47 13.92
C TYR A 311 -24.19 -6.56 13.96
N SER A 312 -24.22 -5.59 13.03
CA SER A 312 -25.43 -4.84 12.72
C SER A 312 -25.44 -4.45 11.24
N PRO A 313 -26.57 -4.66 10.53
CA PRO A 313 -26.69 -4.24 9.13
C PRO A 313 -26.60 -2.71 8.98
N ASP A 314 -26.90 -1.95 10.04
CA ASP A 314 -26.76 -0.48 10.04
C ASP A 314 -25.29 -0.03 10.01
N LEU A 315 -24.31 -0.92 10.19
CA LEU A 315 -22.87 -0.59 10.05
C LEU A 315 -22.41 -0.69 8.58
N THR A 316 -23.19 -1.37 7.74
CA THR A 316 -22.74 -1.78 6.40
C THR A 316 -22.95 -0.69 5.36
N ARG A 317 -22.06 -0.67 4.37
CA ARG A 317 -22.15 0.21 3.21
C ARG A 317 -23.34 -0.20 2.34
N LYS A 318 -24.11 0.78 1.87
CA LYS A 318 -25.20 0.58 0.90
C LYS A 318 -24.79 0.99 -0.50
N LEU A 319 -25.24 0.23 -1.49
CA LEU A 319 -25.16 0.52 -2.92
C LEU A 319 -26.28 1.51 -3.33
N PRO A 320 -26.22 2.12 -4.52
CA PRO A 320 -27.24 3.08 -4.99
C PRO A 320 -28.69 2.54 -4.99
N ASP A 321 -28.87 1.23 -5.11
CA ASP A 321 -30.17 0.55 -5.10
C ASP A 321 -30.66 0.23 -3.67
N GLY A 322 -29.91 0.62 -2.64
CA GLY A 322 -30.22 0.36 -1.22
C GLY A 322 -29.78 -1.03 -0.72
N SER A 323 -29.20 -1.88 -1.57
CA SER A 323 -28.68 -3.19 -1.14
C SER A 323 -27.37 -3.05 -0.34
N ILE A 324 -27.06 -4.05 0.48
CA ILE A 324 -25.81 -4.09 1.25
C ILE A 324 -24.67 -4.49 0.32
N ALA A 325 -23.57 -3.74 0.33
CA ALA A 325 -22.36 -4.10 -0.38
C ALA A 325 -21.68 -5.31 0.27
N GLN A 326 -21.37 -6.33 -0.53
CA GLN A 326 -20.76 -7.58 -0.09
C GLN A 326 -19.44 -7.84 -0.83
N HIS A 327 -18.58 -8.68 -0.24
CA HIS A 327 -17.36 -9.13 -0.89
C HIS A 327 -17.69 -10.14 -2.00
N GLY A 328 -16.91 -10.13 -3.09
CA GLY A 328 -17.05 -11.09 -4.19
C GLY A 328 -16.59 -12.51 -3.84
N CYS A 329 -15.70 -12.65 -2.85
CA CYS A 329 -15.25 -13.92 -2.28
C CYS A 329 -15.77 -14.12 -0.85
N THR A 330 -15.57 -15.32 -0.32
CA THR A 330 -15.79 -15.65 1.10
C THR A 330 -14.46 -15.84 1.81
N TRP A 331 -14.31 -15.26 3.00
CA TRP A 331 -13.16 -15.45 3.89
C TRP A 331 -13.51 -16.42 5.03
N GLY A 332 -12.69 -16.51 6.08
CA GLY A 332 -12.87 -17.50 7.15
C GLY A 332 -14.26 -17.43 7.81
N GLY A 333 -14.80 -16.23 7.99
CA GLY A 333 -16.10 -15.94 8.58
C GLY A 333 -17.27 -16.04 7.60
N GLY A 334 -17.02 -16.37 6.33
CA GLY A 334 -18.04 -16.48 5.29
C GLY A 334 -18.07 -15.27 4.35
N ARG A 335 -19.26 -14.83 3.96
CA ARG A 335 -19.49 -13.68 3.08
C ARG A 335 -19.46 -12.40 3.90
N ALA A 336 -18.33 -11.70 3.83
CA ALA A 336 -18.19 -10.39 4.46
C ALA A 336 -19.07 -9.33 3.77
N LYS A 337 -19.58 -8.41 4.59
CA LYS A 337 -20.25 -7.18 4.17
C LYS A 337 -19.25 -6.05 4.34
N TRP A 338 -19.19 -5.15 3.36
CA TRP A 338 -18.36 -3.95 3.48
C TRP A 338 -18.95 -3.02 4.53
N VAL A 339 -18.15 -2.62 5.51
CA VAL A 339 -18.50 -1.60 6.50
C VAL A 339 -18.44 -0.23 5.84
N CYS A 340 -19.39 0.65 6.16
CA CYS A 340 -19.32 2.05 5.73
C CYS A 340 -18.10 2.72 6.39
N PRO A 341 -17.21 3.45 5.68
CA PRO A 341 -16.01 4.06 6.27
C PRO A 341 -16.28 4.92 7.52
N LYS A 342 -17.40 5.66 7.56
CA LYS A 342 -17.83 6.38 8.76
C LYS A 342 -18.07 5.44 9.95
N MET A 343 -18.72 4.30 9.70
CA MET A 343 -19.00 3.29 10.71
C MET A 343 -17.76 2.46 11.06
N SER A 344 -16.81 2.33 10.15
CA SER A 344 -15.47 1.77 10.40
C SER A 344 -14.77 2.53 11.53
N TYR A 345 -14.85 3.88 11.50
CA TYR A 345 -14.34 4.72 12.58
C TYR A 345 -15.12 4.56 13.90
N GLU A 346 -16.44 4.39 13.86
CA GLU A 346 -17.24 4.12 15.07
C GLU A 346 -16.86 2.78 15.71
N ILE A 347 -16.70 1.73 14.90
CA ILE A 347 -16.19 0.42 15.35
C ILE A 347 -14.80 0.60 15.96
N ALA A 348 -13.89 1.28 15.26
CA ALA A 348 -12.52 1.50 15.73
C ALA A 348 -12.48 2.18 17.11
N LYS A 349 -13.28 3.24 17.31
CA LYS A 349 -13.41 3.92 18.62
C LYS A 349 -13.91 3.01 19.74
N SER A 350 -14.75 2.02 19.41
CA SER A 350 -15.33 1.12 20.40
C SER A 350 -14.46 -0.11 20.68
N GLU A 351 -13.77 -0.65 19.67
CA GLU A 351 -13.08 -1.92 19.74
C GLU A 351 -11.56 -1.76 19.96
N LEU A 352 -10.90 -0.82 19.26
CA LEU A 352 -9.44 -0.69 19.34
C LEU A 352 -8.93 -0.32 20.73
N PRO A 353 -9.60 0.52 21.56
CA PRO A 353 -9.17 0.73 22.94
C PRO A 353 -9.16 -0.56 23.78
N LYS A 354 -10.09 -1.49 23.51
CA LYS A 354 -10.12 -2.80 24.18
C LYS A 354 -8.95 -3.68 23.73
N VAL A 355 -8.60 -3.64 22.44
CA VAL A 355 -7.42 -4.32 21.89
C VAL A 355 -6.13 -3.73 22.47
N ALA A 356 -6.01 -2.39 22.53
CA ALA A 356 -4.87 -1.69 23.13
C ALA A 356 -4.67 -2.08 24.60
N ALA A 357 -5.76 -2.25 25.36
CA ALA A 357 -5.71 -2.69 26.76
C ALA A 357 -5.08 -4.08 26.97
N LEU A 358 -4.96 -4.91 25.93
CA LEU A 358 -4.23 -6.19 26.00
C LEU A 358 -2.70 -5.98 26.10
N GLY A 359 -2.19 -4.81 25.70
CA GLY A 359 -0.80 -4.42 25.86
C GLY A 359 0.07 -4.49 24.59
N PHE A 360 -0.53 -4.54 23.40
CA PHE A 360 0.20 -4.40 22.13
C PHE A 360 0.84 -3.02 22.01
N VAL A 361 2.07 -2.97 21.49
CA VAL A 361 2.82 -1.71 21.24
C VAL A 361 3.66 -1.89 19.99
N GLY A 362 3.57 -0.91 19.09
CA GLY A 362 4.16 -0.93 17.75
C GLY A 362 3.13 -0.49 16.72
N PRO A 363 3.57 -0.15 15.49
CA PRO A 363 2.65 0.17 14.41
C PRO A 363 1.60 -0.94 14.25
N HIS A 364 0.33 -0.59 14.44
CA HIS A 364 -0.76 -1.55 14.56
C HIS A 364 -1.36 -1.85 13.20
N TYR A 365 -1.49 -3.14 12.88
CA TYR A 365 -1.95 -3.56 11.56
C TYR A 365 -3.48 -3.57 11.50
N ILE A 366 -4.07 -2.67 10.72
CA ILE A 366 -5.51 -2.63 10.46
C ILE A 366 -5.75 -2.90 8.98
N ASP A 367 -6.26 -4.09 8.71
CA ASP A 367 -6.71 -4.51 7.40
C ASP A 367 -7.98 -3.77 7.00
N VAL A 368 -8.27 -3.49 5.73
CA VAL A 368 -7.48 -3.63 4.49
C VAL A 368 -7.15 -2.24 3.91
N ILE A 369 -7.29 -1.20 4.74
CA ILE A 369 -7.56 0.19 4.36
C ILE A 369 -6.64 0.66 3.22
N SER A 370 -5.32 0.58 3.41
CA SER A 370 -4.34 1.09 2.44
C SER A 370 -4.21 0.30 1.13
N THR A 371 -4.99 -0.77 0.90
CA THR A 371 -5.02 -1.50 -0.39
C THR A 371 -6.33 -1.33 -1.16
N ILE A 372 -7.37 -0.76 -0.55
CA ILE A 372 -8.67 -0.59 -1.19
C ILE A 372 -8.90 0.85 -1.65
N ALA A 373 -9.50 0.98 -2.83
CA ALA A 373 -10.03 2.26 -3.28
C ALA A 373 -11.19 2.69 -2.38
N CYS A 374 -11.28 4.00 -2.12
CA CYS A 374 -12.38 4.57 -1.32
C CYS A 374 -13.70 4.45 -2.08
N GLN A 375 -14.76 3.96 -1.42
CA GLN A 375 -16.06 3.75 -2.04
C GLN A 375 -17.16 4.56 -1.32
N PRO A 376 -18.14 5.10 -2.05
CA PRO A 376 -19.24 5.85 -1.45
C PRO A 376 -20.22 4.94 -0.70
N CYS A 377 -20.97 5.51 0.24
CA CYS A 377 -22.09 4.88 0.93
C CYS A 377 -23.39 5.63 0.62
N TYR A 378 -24.42 4.91 0.23
CA TYR A 378 -25.74 5.46 -0.11
C TYR A 378 -26.80 5.23 0.98
N ASP A 379 -26.39 4.83 2.20
CA ASP A 379 -27.31 4.72 3.32
C ASP A 379 -27.75 6.11 3.79
N GLU A 380 -29.03 6.31 4.08
CA GLU A 380 -29.55 7.60 4.52
C GLU A 380 -29.02 8.03 5.91
N LYS A 381 -28.61 7.08 6.76
CA LYS A 381 -28.09 7.35 8.12
C LYS A 381 -26.62 7.75 8.12
N HIS A 382 -25.84 7.28 7.15
CA HIS A 382 -24.42 7.55 7.03
C HIS A 382 -23.97 7.71 5.56
N PRO A 383 -24.61 8.62 4.80
CA PRO A 383 -24.21 8.86 3.43
C PRO A 383 -22.81 9.48 3.41
N LEU A 384 -21.99 9.06 2.46
CA LEU A 384 -20.68 9.67 2.23
C LEU A 384 -20.21 9.47 0.80
N ASN A 385 -19.40 10.42 0.31
CA ASN A 385 -18.68 10.32 -0.97
C ASN A 385 -17.28 9.69 -0.78
N ARG A 386 -16.52 9.53 -1.88
CA ARG A 386 -15.21 8.87 -1.85
C ARG A 386 -14.13 9.69 -1.12
N ARG A 387 -14.20 11.02 -1.14
CA ARG A 387 -13.31 11.89 -0.34
C ARG A 387 -13.57 11.73 1.15
N GLU A 388 -14.82 11.79 1.56
CA GLU A 388 -15.23 11.59 2.96
C GLU A 388 -14.86 10.18 3.46
N ALA A 389 -14.96 9.16 2.60
CA ALA A 389 -14.49 7.80 2.92
C ALA A 389 -13.00 7.81 3.31
N ALA A 390 -12.15 8.45 2.51
CA ALA A 390 -10.72 8.58 2.79
C ALA A 390 -10.47 9.31 4.12
N GLU A 391 -11.23 10.37 4.41
CA GLU A 391 -11.11 11.10 5.68
C GLU A 391 -11.43 10.22 6.89
N TYR A 392 -12.46 9.39 6.83
CA TYR A 392 -12.79 8.49 7.94
C TYR A 392 -11.75 7.38 8.12
N TYR A 393 -11.20 6.85 7.03
CA TYR A 393 -10.07 5.93 7.13
C TYR A 393 -8.82 6.57 7.75
N ASN A 394 -8.54 7.83 7.43
CA ASN A 394 -7.47 8.58 8.11
C ASN A 394 -7.74 8.80 9.60
N LYS A 395 -9.00 8.96 10.02
CA LYS A 395 -9.36 9.00 11.45
C LYS A 395 -9.12 7.67 12.15
N VAL A 396 -9.34 6.54 11.47
CA VAL A 396 -8.97 5.20 11.98
C VAL A 396 -7.46 5.09 12.15
N ALA A 397 -6.69 5.48 11.12
CA ALA A 397 -5.23 5.48 11.16
C ALA A 397 -4.67 6.38 12.28
N GLN A 398 -5.23 7.58 12.45
CA GLN A 398 -4.87 8.48 13.54
C GLN A 398 -5.17 7.86 14.91
N LEU A 399 -6.33 7.22 15.09
CA LEU A 399 -6.64 6.53 16.35
C LEU A 399 -5.64 5.40 16.63
N ALA A 400 -5.16 4.70 15.61
CA ALA A 400 -4.12 3.68 15.78
C ALA A 400 -2.79 4.27 16.28
N HIS A 401 -2.39 5.45 15.78
CA HIS A 401 -1.27 6.21 16.32
C HIS A 401 -1.44 6.53 17.81
N GLU A 402 -2.63 7.03 18.19
CA GLU A 402 -2.94 7.40 19.57
C GLU A 402 -2.91 6.19 20.53
N LEU A 403 -3.34 5.02 20.07
CA LEU A 403 -3.48 3.82 20.90
C LEU A 403 -2.25 2.91 20.92
N PHE A 404 -1.51 2.81 19.80
CA PHE A 404 -0.45 1.82 19.60
C PHE A 404 0.91 2.41 19.21
N GLY A 405 0.94 3.68 18.80
CA GLY A 405 2.15 4.38 18.35
C GLY A 405 2.41 4.33 16.85
N GLY A 406 1.50 3.74 16.08
CA GLY A 406 1.58 3.76 14.62
C GLY A 406 0.47 2.97 13.95
N PHE A 407 0.42 3.04 12.63
CA PHE A 407 -0.56 2.40 11.77
C PHE A 407 0.12 1.67 10.60
N GLU A 408 -0.11 0.36 10.51
CA GLU A 408 0.25 -0.45 9.34
C GLU A 408 -1.00 -0.96 8.65
N SER A 409 -0.90 -1.24 7.36
CA SER A 409 -2.00 -1.80 6.58
C SER A 409 -1.48 -2.53 5.33
N GLU A 410 -2.38 -3.12 4.56
CA GLU A 410 -2.07 -4.05 3.49
C GLU A 410 -1.30 -3.46 2.30
N GLY A 411 -1.71 -2.30 1.79
CA GLY A 411 -1.14 -1.64 0.62
C GLY A 411 -0.50 -0.28 0.91
N GLY A 412 -0.43 0.59 -0.09
CA GLY A 412 0.12 1.94 0.06
C GLY A 412 -0.62 3.03 -0.72
N TYR A 413 -1.96 3.00 -0.78
CA TYR A 413 -2.73 4.12 -1.33
C TYR A 413 -2.39 5.43 -0.61
N ASP A 414 -2.07 6.45 -1.39
CA ASP A 414 -1.55 7.74 -0.92
C ASP A 414 -2.52 8.50 0.00
N TYR A 415 -3.83 8.25 -0.09
CA TYR A 415 -4.79 8.85 0.81
C TYR A 415 -4.53 8.47 2.28
N THR A 416 -3.78 7.39 2.55
CA THR A 416 -3.35 6.99 3.89
C THR A 416 -1.94 7.47 4.25
N ALA A 417 -1.18 8.02 3.31
CA ALA A 417 0.26 8.29 3.44
C ALA A 417 0.63 9.25 4.57
N ARG A 418 -0.32 10.07 5.05
CA ARG A 418 -0.10 10.94 6.21
C ARG A 418 0.13 10.15 7.51
N TYR A 419 -0.50 8.98 7.64
CA TYR A 419 -0.48 8.18 8.86
C TYR A 419 0.05 6.76 8.67
N LEU A 420 0.20 6.28 7.43
CA LEU A 420 0.73 4.94 7.15
C LEU A 420 2.22 4.85 7.52
N ASP A 421 2.55 3.91 8.39
CA ASP A 421 3.92 3.62 8.83
C ASP A 421 4.55 2.46 8.07
N TYR A 422 3.74 1.47 7.71
CA TYR A 422 4.20 0.31 6.97
C TYR A 422 3.11 -0.27 6.06
N GLY A 423 3.47 -0.49 4.78
CA GLY A 423 2.65 -1.21 3.80
C GLY A 423 3.17 -2.64 3.59
N LEU A 424 2.31 -3.65 3.79
CA LEU A 424 2.69 -5.07 3.68
C LEU A 424 3.11 -5.47 2.28
N TYR A 425 2.41 -5.00 1.25
CA TYR A 425 2.84 -5.10 -0.14
C TYR A 425 2.29 -3.92 -0.94
N ILE A 426 3.19 -3.14 -1.55
CA ILE A 426 2.81 -1.98 -2.36
C ILE A 426 2.10 -2.40 -3.64
N SER A 427 2.51 -3.54 -4.21
CA SER A 427 2.03 -4.04 -5.48
C SER A 427 1.79 -5.56 -5.46
N PHE A 428 0.79 -5.98 -6.24
CA PHE A 428 0.49 -7.40 -6.50
C PHE A 428 1.23 -7.93 -7.72
N TYR A 429 1.97 -7.07 -8.44
CA TYR A 429 2.73 -7.45 -9.62
C TYR A 429 3.71 -8.57 -9.30
N ASN A 430 3.71 -9.61 -10.13
CA ASN A 430 4.64 -10.73 -10.01
C ASN A 430 5.54 -10.77 -11.23
N THR A 431 6.79 -10.36 -11.04
CA THR A 431 7.82 -10.20 -12.07
C THR A 431 8.20 -11.51 -12.78
N ASP A 432 7.91 -12.67 -12.20
CA ASP A 432 8.18 -13.99 -12.80
C ASP A 432 7.05 -14.47 -13.72
N SER A 433 5.82 -13.99 -13.53
CA SER A 433 4.63 -14.57 -14.18
C SER A 433 3.76 -13.58 -14.95
N GLU A 434 3.82 -12.30 -14.60
CA GLU A 434 3.00 -11.27 -15.24
C GLU A 434 3.73 -10.66 -16.44
N LYS A 435 2.99 -10.52 -17.55
CA LYS A 435 3.43 -9.75 -18.70
C LYS A 435 3.01 -8.31 -18.50
N LEU A 436 3.90 -7.38 -18.84
CA LEU A 436 3.53 -5.97 -18.88
C LEU A 436 2.35 -5.77 -19.86
N PRO A 437 1.34 -4.97 -19.47
CA PRO A 437 0.30 -4.55 -20.39
C PRO A 437 0.88 -3.91 -21.67
N ALA A 438 0.13 -3.99 -22.77
CA ALA A 438 0.63 -3.71 -24.12
C ALA A 438 1.20 -2.30 -24.36
N LEU A 439 0.95 -1.32 -23.48
CA LEU A 439 1.50 0.04 -23.57
C LEU A 439 2.76 0.25 -22.73
N PHE A 440 3.05 -0.60 -21.75
CA PHE A 440 4.16 -0.37 -20.84
C PHE A 440 5.45 -1.02 -21.36
N SER A 441 6.58 -0.36 -21.10
CA SER A 441 7.92 -0.84 -21.48
C SER A 441 8.65 -1.46 -20.30
N GLU A 442 8.47 -0.92 -19.09
CA GLU A 442 9.26 -1.31 -17.92
C GLU A 442 8.53 -0.95 -16.60
N SER A 443 8.70 -1.77 -15.57
CA SER A 443 8.30 -1.44 -14.19
C SER A 443 9.42 -0.66 -13.50
N VAL A 444 9.06 0.40 -12.77
CA VAL A 444 10.00 1.30 -12.10
C VAL A 444 9.51 1.65 -10.69
N PRO A 445 10.39 1.89 -9.71
CA PRO A 445 10.01 2.00 -8.30
C PRO A 445 9.50 3.41 -7.92
N ILE A 446 8.49 3.93 -8.62
CA ILE A 446 7.97 5.31 -8.41
C ILE A 446 7.46 5.49 -6.98
N TRP A 447 6.65 4.55 -6.48
CA TRP A 447 6.15 4.59 -5.11
C TRP A 447 7.29 4.61 -4.10
N GLN A 448 8.32 3.79 -4.27
CA GLN A 448 9.45 3.76 -3.34
C GLN A 448 10.26 5.05 -3.39
N ILE A 449 10.48 5.65 -4.57
CA ILE A 449 11.16 6.95 -4.67
C ILE A 449 10.32 8.04 -3.97
N ALA A 450 8.99 7.98 -4.12
CA ALA A 450 8.08 8.95 -3.51
C ALA A 450 7.98 8.83 -1.98
N PHE A 451 8.02 7.61 -1.43
CA PHE A 451 7.66 7.35 -0.02
C PHE A 451 8.74 6.72 0.86
N HIS A 452 9.84 6.19 0.32
CA HIS A 452 10.92 5.63 1.14
C HIS A 452 11.51 6.73 2.04
N GLY A 453 11.71 6.44 3.33
CA GLY A 453 12.05 7.43 4.36
C GLY A 453 10.83 8.14 4.99
N ILE A 454 9.63 7.94 4.45
CA ILE A 454 8.34 8.43 4.99
C ILE A 454 7.51 7.24 5.50
N ILE A 455 7.45 6.16 4.71
CA ILE A 455 6.66 4.95 4.95
C ILE A 455 7.58 3.74 4.75
N LEU A 456 7.65 2.83 5.73
CA LEU A 456 8.33 1.54 5.59
C LEU A 456 7.51 0.66 4.63
N SER A 457 8.14 -0.25 3.89
CA SER A 457 7.36 -1.10 2.99
C SER A 457 8.04 -2.41 2.64
N ASN A 458 7.21 -3.36 2.20
CA ASN A 458 7.64 -4.42 1.31
C ASN A 458 7.01 -4.17 -0.08
N PRO A 459 7.78 -4.29 -1.19
CA PRO A 459 7.32 -3.80 -2.48
C PRO A 459 6.23 -4.67 -3.12
N TYR A 460 6.35 -5.99 -2.99
CA TYR A 460 5.53 -6.94 -3.74
C TYR A 460 4.95 -8.03 -2.83
N THR A 461 3.80 -8.59 -3.20
CA THR A 461 3.33 -9.85 -2.59
C THR A 461 4.37 -10.97 -2.74
N SER A 462 5.10 -10.98 -3.86
CA SER A 462 6.24 -11.88 -4.08
C SER A 462 7.47 -11.54 -3.22
N GLY A 463 7.56 -10.34 -2.64
CA GLY A 463 8.62 -9.94 -1.70
C GLY A 463 8.41 -10.46 -0.27
N VAL A 464 7.18 -10.83 0.10
CA VAL A 464 6.93 -11.54 1.37
C VAL A 464 7.67 -12.88 1.34
N ASN A 465 8.37 -13.25 2.42
CA ASN A 465 9.16 -14.49 2.46
C ASN A 465 10.26 -14.54 1.38
N PHE A 466 10.80 -13.41 0.92
CA PHE A 466 11.83 -13.36 -0.14
C PHE A 466 13.03 -14.30 0.09
N ALA A 467 13.39 -14.57 1.35
CA ALA A 467 14.53 -15.41 1.69
C ALA A 467 14.41 -16.88 1.23
N ILE A 468 13.19 -17.38 1.03
CA ILE A 468 12.94 -18.73 0.50
C ILE A 468 12.56 -18.72 -0.98
N LYS A 469 12.69 -17.56 -1.64
CA LYS A 469 12.36 -17.37 -3.06
C LYS A 469 13.62 -17.21 -3.91
N SER A 470 13.41 -17.14 -5.22
CA SER A 470 14.46 -16.96 -6.22
C SER A 470 15.35 -15.75 -5.90
N ARG A 471 16.63 -15.83 -6.29
CA ARG A 471 17.57 -14.71 -6.06
C ARG A 471 17.08 -13.40 -6.70
N ARG A 472 16.37 -13.49 -7.82
CA ARG A 472 15.71 -12.36 -8.47
C ARG A 472 14.76 -11.62 -7.51
N HIS A 473 13.83 -12.32 -6.86
CA HIS A 473 12.92 -11.72 -5.88
C HIS A 473 13.66 -11.12 -4.69
N GLN A 474 14.76 -11.74 -4.24
CA GLN A 474 15.58 -11.17 -3.16
C GLN A 474 16.18 -9.83 -3.57
N LEU A 475 16.71 -9.75 -4.80
CA LEU A 475 17.27 -8.50 -5.34
C LEU A 475 16.20 -7.42 -5.52
N GLU A 476 14.99 -7.78 -5.94
CA GLU A 476 13.87 -6.82 -6.07
C GLU A 476 13.50 -6.18 -4.73
N VAL A 477 13.54 -6.94 -3.64
CA VAL A 477 13.33 -6.44 -2.27
C VAL A 477 14.45 -5.48 -1.86
N TYR A 478 15.71 -5.81 -2.14
CA TYR A 478 16.85 -4.96 -1.81
C TYR A 478 16.91 -3.67 -2.64
N GLU A 479 16.70 -3.75 -3.96
CA GLU A 479 16.71 -2.59 -4.87
C GLU A 479 15.70 -1.50 -4.45
N ARG A 480 14.55 -1.94 -3.92
CA ARG A 480 13.43 -1.09 -3.50
C ARG A 480 13.51 -0.59 -2.06
N GLY A 481 14.63 -0.84 -1.38
CA GLY A 481 14.85 -0.37 0.00
C GLY A 481 13.88 -0.99 1.01
N ALA A 482 13.37 -2.19 0.74
CA ALA A 482 12.31 -2.78 1.54
C ALA A 482 12.75 -3.07 2.99
N ARG A 483 11.79 -2.98 3.92
CA ARG A 483 11.90 -3.62 5.24
C ARG A 483 11.65 -5.12 5.06
N PRO A 484 12.62 -5.99 5.41
CA PRO A 484 12.47 -7.43 5.26
C PRO A 484 11.23 -7.95 6.00
N THR A 485 10.47 -8.79 5.30
CA THR A 485 9.16 -9.24 5.74
C THR A 485 9.04 -10.76 5.63
N VAL A 486 8.80 -11.39 6.77
CA VAL A 486 8.55 -12.83 6.87
C VAL A 486 7.14 -13.06 7.38
N TYR A 487 6.38 -13.90 6.71
CA TYR A 487 5.03 -14.29 7.09
C TYR A 487 4.93 -15.81 7.24
N LEU A 488 4.85 -16.26 8.49
CA LEU A 488 4.63 -17.67 8.83
C LEU A 488 3.17 -18.06 8.57
N TYR A 489 2.99 -19.22 7.94
CA TYR A 489 1.69 -19.76 7.55
C TYR A 489 0.93 -18.80 6.62
N SER A 490 1.64 -18.23 5.65
CA SER A 490 1.10 -17.33 4.64
C SER A 490 0.22 -18.05 3.61
N ARG A 491 0.37 -19.38 3.48
CA ARG A 491 -0.40 -20.23 2.57
C ARG A 491 -1.62 -20.84 3.26
N PHE A 492 -2.66 -20.03 3.44
CA PHE A 492 -3.87 -20.42 4.19
C PHE A 492 -5.07 -20.78 3.31
N LYS A 493 -5.02 -20.44 2.02
CA LYS A 493 -6.13 -20.63 1.09
C LYS A 493 -6.16 -22.04 0.52
N TRP A 494 -7.33 -22.66 0.60
CA TRP A 494 -7.58 -24.05 0.20
C TRP A 494 -7.88 -24.18 -1.29
N ASP A 495 -8.27 -23.08 -1.95
CA ASP A 495 -8.43 -22.99 -3.40
C ASP A 495 -7.09 -22.88 -4.17
N GLY A 496 -5.97 -22.78 -3.45
CA GLY A 496 -4.63 -22.64 -4.03
C GLY A 496 -4.32 -21.23 -4.57
N ALA A 497 -5.21 -20.25 -4.40
CA ALA A 497 -5.01 -18.87 -4.86
C ALA A 497 -4.08 -18.09 -3.91
N ASN A 498 -2.83 -18.54 -3.79
CA ASN A 498 -1.82 -18.02 -2.88
C ASN A 498 -1.04 -16.86 -3.51
N TRP A 499 -1.54 -15.62 -3.38
CA TRP A 499 -0.93 -14.45 -4.02
C TRP A 499 0.46 -14.08 -3.46
N MET A 500 0.81 -14.55 -2.27
CA MET A 500 2.16 -14.39 -1.69
C MET A 500 3.13 -15.50 -2.13
N GLY A 501 2.70 -16.45 -2.95
CA GLY A 501 3.48 -17.60 -3.42
C GLY A 501 3.09 -18.92 -2.78
N ASN A 502 3.58 -20.02 -3.34
CA ASN A 502 3.31 -21.39 -2.86
C ASN A 502 4.33 -21.89 -1.83
N ASP A 503 5.51 -21.28 -1.80
CA ASP A 503 6.52 -21.47 -0.77
C ASP A 503 6.06 -20.78 0.53
N ASP A 504 6.20 -21.47 1.66
CA ASP A 504 5.70 -20.98 2.94
C ASP A 504 6.71 -21.23 4.05
N VAL A 505 6.67 -20.36 5.06
CA VAL A 505 7.48 -20.49 6.28
C VAL A 505 6.57 -21.10 7.35
N VAL A 506 6.98 -22.21 7.94
CA VAL A 506 6.18 -22.95 8.91
C VAL A 506 7.04 -23.37 10.11
N CYS A 507 6.40 -23.68 11.24
CA CYS A 507 7.04 -24.17 12.46
C CYS A 507 6.32 -25.45 12.97
N THR A 508 5.79 -26.28 12.05
CA THR A 508 4.96 -27.45 12.38
C THR A 508 5.76 -28.58 13.03
N THR A 509 7.01 -28.75 12.63
CA THR A 509 7.94 -29.73 13.21
C THR A 509 9.15 -29.02 13.82
N LYS A 510 9.92 -29.75 14.64
CA LYS A 510 11.19 -29.25 15.16
C LYS A 510 12.15 -28.81 14.04
N ALA A 511 12.21 -29.58 12.94
CA ALA A 511 13.05 -29.24 11.80
C ALA A 511 12.59 -27.94 11.13
N ASP A 512 11.27 -27.74 11.00
CA ASP A 512 10.72 -26.49 10.44
C ASP A 512 11.06 -25.28 11.33
N LEU A 513 10.96 -25.44 12.65
CA LEU A 513 11.36 -24.40 13.61
C LEU A 513 12.85 -24.09 13.50
N ASP A 514 13.72 -25.10 13.46
CA ASP A 514 15.17 -24.91 13.32
C ASP A 514 15.52 -24.18 12.01
N ASN A 515 14.91 -24.59 10.89
CA ASN A 515 15.07 -23.94 9.58
C ASN A 515 14.57 -22.49 9.58
N THR A 516 13.41 -22.24 10.20
CA THR A 516 12.83 -20.89 10.30
C THR A 516 13.73 -19.97 11.11
N VAL A 517 14.26 -20.44 12.24
CA VAL A 517 15.17 -19.66 13.09
C VAL A 517 16.48 -19.35 12.35
N GLU A 518 17.05 -20.30 11.61
CA GLU A 518 18.24 -20.09 10.81
C GLU A 518 18.01 -19.06 9.69
N MET A 519 16.88 -19.17 8.98
CA MET A 519 16.47 -18.23 7.95
C MET A 519 16.30 -16.81 8.53
N LEU A 520 15.58 -16.65 9.64
CA LEU A 520 15.38 -15.36 10.30
C LEU A 520 16.72 -14.74 10.73
N ALA A 521 17.63 -15.55 11.27
CA ALA A 521 18.96 -15.09 11.65
C ALA A 521 19.78 -14.64 10.44
N LYS A 522 19.67 -15.33 9.30
CA LYS A 522 20.32 -14.91 8.05
C LYS A 522 19.76 -13.57 7.57
N ILE A 523 18.44 -13.45 7.46
CA ILE A 523 17.78 -12.20 7.03
C ILE A 523 18.23 -11.03 7.92
N TYR A 524 18.25 -11.23 9.24
CA TYR A 524 18.68 -10.19 10.17
C TYR A 524 20.14 -9.78 9.96
N ARG A 525 21.07 -10.73 9.75
CA ARG A 525 22.48 -10.41 9.46
C ARG A 525 22.65 -9.61 8.16
N ASP A 526 21.84 -9.92 7.15
CA ASP A 526 21.86 -9.22 5.86
C ASP A 526 21.25 -7.80 6.00
N PHE A 527 20.22 -7.64 6.83
CA PHE A 527 19.47 -6.39 7.00
C PHE A 527 20.05 -5.40 8.00
N GLU A 528 20.55 -5.85 9.15
CA GLU A 528 21.10 -4.99 10.21
C GLU A 528 22.07 -3.92 9.69
N PRO A 529 23.06 -4.23 8.81
CA PRO A 529 23.96 -3.20 8.29
C PRO A 529 23.28 -2.22 7.32
N LEU A 530 22.09 -2.53 6.80
CA LEU A 530 21.29 -1.71 5.87
C LEU A 530 20.15 -0.94 6.55
N ALA A 531 19.79 -1.27 7.79
CA ALA A 531 18.62 -0.72 8.48
C ALA A 531 18.61 0.82 8.57
N TYR A 532 19.79 1.45 8.60
CA TYR A 532 19.90 2.92 8.61
C TYR A 532 19.30 3.57 7.35
N LEU A 533 19.26 2.86 6.22
CA LEU A 533 18.67 3.37 4.98
C LEU A 533 17.16 3.56 5.10
N GLN A 534 16.47 2.85 6.00
CA GLN A 534 14.99 2.91 6.14
C GLN A 534 14.44 4.32 6.45
N VAL A 535 15.31 5.26 6.84
CA VAL A 535 14.97 6.68 7.12
C VAL A 535 15.61 7.67 6.15
N GLU A 536 16.22 7.17 5.08
CA GLU A 536 16.73 7.96 3.98
C GLU A 536 15.70 8.02 2.86
N TYR A 537 15.66 9.09 2.10
CA TYR A 537 14.94 9.10 0.84
C TYR A 537 15.71 8.30 -0.21
N ILE A 538 15.00 7.63 -1.11
CA ILE A 538 15.59 7.26 -2.41
C ILE A 538 15.54 8.52 -3.27
N ASP A 539 16.69 9.08 -3.61
CA ASP A 539 16.78 10.27 -4.45
C ASP A 539 16.91 9.93 -5.93
N ARG A 540 17.56 8.82 -6.27
CA ARG A 540 17.69 8.40 -7.67
C ARG A 540 17.59 6.89 -7.80
N HIS A 541 16.88 6.44 -8.81
CA HIS A 541 16.94 5.08 -9.32
C HIS A 541 17.16 5.18 -10.83
N GLU A 542 18.12 4.44 -11.36
CA GLU A 542 18.41 4.45 -12.79
C GLU A 542 18.87 3.10 -13.29
N LYS A 543 18.60 2.85 -14.57
CA LYS A 543 19.10 1.69 -15.29
C LYS A 543 20.46 2.04 -15.90
N LEU A 544 21.51 1.34 -15.47
CA LEU A 544 22.86 1.52 -16.01
C LEU A 544 23.07 0.70 -17.29
N SER A 545 22.50 -0.50 -17.31
CA SER A 545 22.41 -1.40 -18.45
C SER A 545 21.25 -2.36 -18.24
N ASP A 546 20.93 -3.21 -19.22
CA ASP A 546 19.95 -4.28 -19.02
C ASP A 546 20.32 -5.14 -17.82
N GLY A 547 19.40 -5.26 -16.85
CA GLY A 547 19.60 -6.04 -15.63
C GLY A 547 20.52 -5.41 -14.58
N VAL A 548 21.01 -4.19 -14.74
CA VAL A 548 21.87 -3.51 -13.77
C VAL A 548 21.33 -2.13 -13.43
N TYR A 549 21.04 -1.92 -12.14
CA TYR A 549 20.41 -0.71 -11.63
C TYR A 549 21.23 -0.08 -10.51
N ARG A 550 21.13 1.25 -10.39
CA ARG A 550 21.72 2.02 -9.30
C ARG A 550 20.65 2.79 -8.56
N THR A 551 20.67 2.69 -7.23
CA THR A 551 19.86 3.48 -6.31
C THR A 551 20.77 4.43 -5.52
N VAL A 552 20.42 5.71 -5.40
CA VAL A 552 21.14 6.70 -4.61
C VAL A 552 20.20 7.23 -3.52
N TYR A 553 20.67 7.19 -2.27
CA TYR A 553 19.92 7.62 -1.10
C TYR A 553 20.32 9.05 -0.68
N SER A 554 19.46 9.71 0.11
CA SER A 554 19.65 11.10 0.54
C SER A 554 20.87 11.37 1.40
N ASP A 555 21.43 10.35 2.05
CA ASP A 555 22.70 10.46 2.78
C ASP A 555 23.94 10.38 1.86
N GLY A 556 23.74 10.05 0.58
CA GLY A 556 24.79 9.79 -0.40
C GLY A 556 25.18 8.31 -0.55
N SER A 557 24.55 7.40 0.20
CA SER A 557 24.72 5.96 0.01
C SER A 557 24.27 5.55 -1.39
N THR A 558 25.03 4.65 -2.03
CA THR A 558 24.72 4.15 -3.37
C THR A 558 24.60 2.64 -3.35
N ALA A 559 23.47 2.10 -3.81
CA ALA A 559 23.25 0.69 -4.03
C ALA A 559 23.39 0.33 -5.51
N LEU A 560 24.04 -0.80 -5.79
CA LEU A 560 24.13 -1.42 -7.11
C LEU A 560 23.42 -2.78 -7.05
N THR A 561 22.40 -2.95 -7.89
CA THR A 561 21.67 -4.22 -8.06
C THR A 561 22.02 -4.80 -9.42
N ASP A 562 22.56 -6.00 -9.44
CA ASP A 562 22.94 -6.72 -10.66
C ASP A 562 22.18 -8.04 -10.75
N TYR A 563 21.13 -8.06 -11.56
CA TYR A 563 20.31 -9.25 -11.81
C TYR A 563 21.03 -10.29 -12.68
N ILE A 564 22.07 -9.91 -13.44
CA ILE A 564 22.83 -10.81 -14.29
C ILE A 564 23.73 -11.68 -13.41
N ASN A 565 24.46 -11.06 -12.49
CA ASN A 565 25.39 -11.73 -11.59
C ASN A 565 24.76 -12.15 -10.25
N GLY A 566 23.54 -11.70 -9.98
CA GLY A 566 22.83 -12.05 -8.75
C GLY A 566 23.36 -11.32 -7.51
N SER A 567 23.95 -10.14 -7.65
CA SER A 567 24.62 -9.42 -6.56
C SER A 567 23.92 -8.13 -6.17
N TYR A 568 24.04 -7.76 -4.90
CA TYR A 568 23.62 -6.48 -4.36
C TYR A 568 24.73 -5.90 -3.49
N ALA A 569 25.08 -4.63 -3.71
CA ALA A 569 26.11 -3.97 -2.93
C ALA A 569 25.74 -2.52 -2.61
N VAL A 570 25.94 -2.10 -1.36
CA VAL A 570 25.79 -0.72 -0.91
C VAL A 570 27.15 -0.13 -0.57
N THR A 571 27.45 1.04 -1.11
CA THR A 571 28.60 1.86 -0.74
C THR A 571 28.11 3.07 0.04
N LYS A 572 28.56 3.20 1.28
CA LYS A 572 28.28 4.35 2.16
C LYS A 572 29.04 5.60 1.71
N PRO A 573 28.64 6.80 2.18
CA PRO A 573 29.36 8.05 1.88
C PRO A 573 30.84 8.04 2.32
N ASP A 574 31.16 7.27 3.38
CA ASP A 574 32.54 7.11 3.87
C ASP A 574 33.36 6.06 3.09
N GLY A 575 32.79 5.43 2.06
CA GLY A 575 33.40 4.40 1.25
C GLY A 575 33.26 2.97 1.79
N THR A 576 32.63 2.76 2.95
CA THR A 576 32.35 1.42 3.48
C THR A 576 31.42 0.67 2.55
N LYS A 577 31.76 -0.58 2.23
CA LYS A 577 30.95 -1.47 1.37
C LYS A 577 30.24 -2.56 2.16
N ILE A 578 28.99 -2.82 1.80
CA ILE A 578 28.17 -3.93 2.28
C ILE A 578 27.75 -4.74 1.05
N GLU A 579 28.06 -6.03 1.02
CA GLU A 579 27.75 -6.93 -0.10
C GLU A 579 26.87 -8.09 0.38
N LEU A 580 25.81 -8.39 -0.38
CA LEU A 580 24.80 -9.42 -0.06
C LEU A 580 24.55 -10.39 -1.22
#